data_AF-Q3YJ46-F1
#
_entry.id   AF-Q3YJ46-F1
#
_cell.length_a   1.000
_cell.length_b   1.000
_cell.length_c   1.000
_cell.angle_alpha   90.00
_cell.angle_beta   90.00
_cell.angle_gamma   90.00
#
_symmetry.space_group_name_H-M   'P 1'
#
loop_
_entity.id
_entity.type
_entity.pdbx_description
1 polymer ?
#
loop_
_entity_poly.entity_id
_entity_poly.type
_entity_poly.pdbx_seq_one_letter_code
_entity_poly.pdbx_strand_id
1 'polypeptide(L)'
;MTNQKTVGLVVAPGVTERLAENLIQEMPKMLSTHYDHQQEWIFDLVTDPLTGFAESVDEIFEKVADYHDKRQWDYVSVEKAAQIKEEHQWDYVVCLTDLPSISDNKVVVSDFNSDKHVAMLSLPSLGFIDLKRKLVKTMTSLIEQLYYNQPKDKNAPHPFVRVKAVEPDEDATSKQRYINILFIISWIQLIGGLTRANQPWKNIFNFKKIISVAFATGTYVSIFSMPWELSVIYSPLRLIILMVIAILGMAGWLF
;
A
#
# COMPACT_ATOMS: atom_id res chain seq x y z
N MET A 1 19.58 33.63 9.51
CA MET A 1 19.08 32.58 10.42
C MET A 1 18.40 31.58 9.52
N THR A 2 18.94 30.37 9.38
CA THR A 2 18.24 29.29 8.65
C THR A 2 17.00 28.95 9.45
N ASN A 3 15.84 29.07 8.83
CA ASN A 3 14.59 28.64 9.45
C ASN A 3 14.61 27.10 9.42
N GLN A 4 14.31 26.45 10.53
CA GLN A 4 14.36 24.99 10.65
C GLN A 4 12.93 24.47 10.75
N LYS A 5 12.61 23.43 9.97
CA LYS A 5 11.32 22.76 9.99
C LYS A 5 11.50 21.27 10.22
N THR A 6 10.67 20.71 11.09
CA THR A 6 10.70 19.33 11.52
C THR A 6 9.49 18.58 10.98
N VAL A 7 9.75 17.43 10.34
CA VAL A 7 8.71 16.57 9.77
C VAL A 7 8.83 15.19 10.44
N GLY A 8 7.80 14.82 11.19
CA GLY A 8 7.66 13.47 11.71
C GLY A 8 7.09 12.52 10.68
N LEU A 9 7.72 11.37 10.53
CA LEU A 9 7.17 10.23 9.80
C LEU A 9 6.63 9.22 10.81
N VAL A 10 5.33 8.96 10.79
CA VAL A 10 4.73 7.89 11.60
C VAL A 10 4.39 6.72 10.70
N VAL A 11 4.94 5.54 10.97
CA VAL A 11 4.91 4.45 10.00
C VAL A 11 4.48 3.13 10.62
N ALA A 12 3.77 2.34 9.80
CA ALA A 12 3.45 0.96 10.13
C ALA A 12 4.73 0.11 10.25
N PRO A 13 4.80 -0.82 11.21
CA PRO A 13 5.94 -1.73 11.33
C PRO A 13 6.14 -2.58 10.07
N GLY A 14 7.38 -2.99 9.78
CA GLY A 14 7.68 -4.01 8.78
C GLY A 14 8.11 -3.49 7.40
N VAL A 15 7.22 -3.51 6.40
CA VAL A 15 7.60 -3.11 5.01
C VAL A 15 7.66 -1.59 4.87
N THR A 16 6.72 -0.89 5.51
CA THR A 16 6.59 0.56 5.44
C THR A 16 7.72 1.26 6.18
N GLU A 17 8.07 0.78 7.38
CA GLU A 17 9.24 1.19 8.16
C GLU A 17 10.54 1.19 7.34
N ARG A 18 10.90 0.05 6.72
CA ARG A 18 12.10 -0.05 5.88
C ARG A 18 12.09 0.91 4.69
N LEU A 19 10.92 1.24 4.15
CA LEU A 19 10.82 2.24 3.09
C LEU A 19 11.04 3.65 3.64
N ALA A 20 10.51 3.95 4.82
CA ALA A 20 10.65 5.25 5.48
C ALA A 20 12.09 5.54 5.93
N GLU A 21 12.80 4.55 6.46
CA GLU A 21 14.23 4.67 6.81
C GLU A 21 15.07 5.15 5.60
N ASN A 22 14.76 4.61 4.40
CA ASN A 22 15.42 5.03 3.17
C ASN A 22 14.98 6.44 2.72
N LEU A 23 13.74 6.85 3.00
CA LEU A 23 13.23 8.18 2.63
C LEU A 23 13.89 9.29 3.45
N ILE A 24 14.09 9.08 4.75
CA ILE A 24 14.68 10.08 5.66
C ILE A 24 16.05 10.55 5.18
N GLN A 25 16.81 9.67 4.51
CA GLN A 25 18.12 10.02 3.97
C GLN A 25 18.05 10.86 2.69
N GLU A 26 16.96 10.77 1.92
CA GLU A 26 16.80 11.41 0.61
C GLU A 26 15.95 12.69 0.66
N MET A 27 14.95 12.71 1.54
CA MET A 27 13.94 13.78 1.62
C MET A 27 14.50 15.16 1.97
N PRO A 28 15.43 15.33 2.93
CA PRO A 28 16.02 16.65 3.22
C PRO A 28 16.67 17.28 1.99
N LYS A 29 17.43 16.49 1.21
CA LYS A 29 18.12 16.96 0.00
C LYS A 29 17.13 17.40 -1.07
N MET A 30 16.07 16.62 -1.27
CA MET A 30 15.03 16.92 -2.25
C MET A 30 14.24 18.18 -1.89
N LEU A 31 13.85 18.34 -0.63
CA LEU A 31 13.11 19.52 -0.17
C LEU A 31 13.97 20.78 -0.19
N SER A 32 15.24 20.70 0.22
CA SER A 32 16.17 21.85 0.16
C SER A 32 16.48 22.36 -1.25
N THR A 33 16.21 21.54 -2.28
CA THR A 33 16.35 21.94 -3.69
C THR A 33 15.06 22.61 -4.20
N HIS A 34 13.92 22.24 -3.62
CA HIS A 34 12.60 22.68 -4.04
C HIS A 34 12.12 23.94 -3.29
N TYR A 35 12.60 24.10 -2.05
CA TYR A 35 12.41 25.26 -1.20
C TYR A 35 13.71 26.06 -1.17
N ASP A 36 13.61 27.40 -1.25
CA ASP A 36 14.75 28.32 -1.16
C ASP A 36 15.75 27.85 -0.09
N HIS A 37 17.05 27.82 -0.43
CA HIS A 37 18.14 27.16 0.32
C HIS A 37 18.34 27.69 1.76
N GLN A 38 17.47 28.59 2.22
CA GLN A 38 17.41 29.15 3.56
C GLN A 38 16.63 28.28 4.56
N GLN A 39 15.93 27.24 4.09
CA GLN A 39 15.10 26.36 4.91
C GLN A 39 15.78 24.99 5.13
N GLU A 40 16.06 24.66 6.39
CA GLU A 40 16.56 23.34 6.79
C GLU A 40 15.39 22.43 7.16
N TRP A 41 15.39 21.20 6.65
CA TRP A 41 14.36 20.20 6.89
C TRP A 41 14.93 19.02 7.68
N ILE A 42 14.42 18.81 8.89
CA ILE A 42 14.75 17.66 9.74
C ILE A 42 13.61 16.64 9.64
N PHE A 43 13.99 15.38 9.51
CA PHE A 43 13.05 14.26 9.53
C PHE A 43 13.31 13.40 10.75
N ASP A 44 12.24 13.02 11.42
CA ASP A 44 12.25 12.05 12.52
C ASP A 44 11.28 10.90 12.19
N LEU A 45 11.51 9.73 12.77
CA LEU A 45 10.76 8.50 12.47
C LEU A 45 10.24 7.87 13.76
N VAL A 46 8.93 7.66 13.80
CA VAL A 46 8.28 6.88 14.83
C VAL A 46 7.54 5.72 14.17
N THR A 47 7.86 4.50 14.61
CA THR A 47 7.10 3.31 14.22
C THR A 47 5.94 3.15 15.18
N ASP A 48 4.71 3.22 14.66
CA ASP A 48 3.49 3.12 15.46
C ASP A 48 2.50 2.10 14.85
N PRO A 49 2.13 1.03 15.58
CA PRO A 49 1.21 0.00 15.09
C PRO A 49 -0.18 0.51 14.70
N LEU A 50 -0.61 1.67 15.21
CA LEU A 50 -1.91 2.21 14.79
C LEU A 50 -1.90 2.75 13.36
N THR A 51 -0.71 2.95 12.77
CA THR A 51 -0.58 3.30 11.35
C THR A 51 -0.48 2.09 10.43
N GLY A 52 -0.32 0.87 10.97
CA GLY A 52 -0.53 -0.35 10.20
C GLY A 52 -0.38 -1.64 11.01
N PHE A 53 -1.08 -2.65 10.52
CA PHE A 53 -1.34 -3.95 11.14
C PHE A 53 -2.23 -3.94 12.39
N ALA A 54 -3.30 -4.74 12.29
CA ALA A 54 -4.32 -4.98 13.30
C ALA A 54 -3.81 -5.69 14.56
N GLU A 55 -2.51 -5.87 14.81
CA GLU A 55 -1.98 -6.80 15.85
C GLU A 55 -2.09 -6.32 17.31
N SER A 56 -3.05 -5.44 17.61
CA SER A 56 -3.62 -5.33 18.97
C SER A 56 -5.13 -5.57 18.94
N VAL A 57 -5.54 -6.60 18.19
CA VAL A 57 -6.95 -6.97 17.99
C VAL A 57 -7.67 -7.09 19.33
N ASP A 58 -7.05 -7.62 20.39
CA ASP A 58 -7.81 -7.90 21.60
C ASP A 58 -8.13 -6.66 22.44
N GLU A 59 -7.23 -5.68 22.59
CA GLU A 59 -7.54 -4.44 23.33
C GLU A 59 -8.25 -3.37 22.47
N ILE A 60 -8.06 -3.41 21.15
CA ILE A 60 -8.71 -2.47 20.22
C ILE A 60 -10.07 -3.00 19.76
N PHE A 61 -10.24 -4.30 19.45
CA PHE A 61 -11.56 -4.81 19.09
C PHE A 61 -12.52 -4.88 20.28
N GLU A 62 -12.06 -5.05 21.53
CA GLU A 62 -12.97 -4.88 22.68
C GLU A 62 -13.51 -3.44 22.78
N LYS A 63 -12.74 -2.44 22.32
CA LYS A 63 -13.19 -1.04 22.23
C LYS A 63 -13.88 -0.68 20.91
N VAL A 64 -13.70 -1.47 19.84
CA VAL A 64 -14.15 -1.16 18.46
C VAL A 64 -15.24 -2.12 17.96
N ALA A 65 -15.54 -3.22 18.65
CA ALA A 65 -16.67 -4.10 18.32
C ALA A 65 -18.03 -3.39 18.40
N ASP A 66 -18.14 -2.31 19.17
CA ASP A 66 -19.31 -1.41 19.19
C ASP A 66 -19.33 -0.40 18.02
N TYR A 67 -18.21 -0.23 17.31
CA TYR A 67 -18.03 0.80 16.28
C TYR A 67 -17.92 0.18 14.90
N HIS A 68 -19.08 -0.19 14.36
CA HIS A 68 -19.27 -0.73 13.01
C HIS A 68 -18.98 0.28 11.87
N ASP A 69 -18.39 1.44 12.17
CA ASP A 69 -18.24 2.55 11.23
C ASP A 69 -16.77 2.85 10.90
N LYS A 70 -16.41 2.65 9.63
CA LYS A 70 -15.07 3.00 9.08
C LYS A 70 -14.68 4.45 9.38
N ARG A 71 -15.65 5.34 9.59
CA ARG A 71 -15.48 6.76 9.92
C ARG A 71 -14.60 7.00 11.15
N GLN A 72 -14.70 6.14 12.16
CA GLN A 72 -14.00 6.37 13.43
C GLN A 72 -12.51 6.02 13.34
N TRP A 73 -12.15 5.06 12.50
CA TRP A 73 -10.74 4.67 12.29
C TRP A 73 -9.91 5.81 11.68
N ASP A 74 -10.48 6.52 10.69
CA ASP A 74 -9.84 7.66 10.03
C ASP A 74 -9.66 8.85 10.99
N TYR A 75 -10.64 9.12 11.85
CA TYR A 75 -10.60 10.21 12.83
C TYR A 75 -9.59 9.94 13.96
N VAL A 76 -9.63 8.72 14.52
CA VAL A 76 -8.72 8.29 15.60
C VAL A 76 -7.26 8.34 15.14
N SER A 77 -6.99 8.02 13.88
CA SER A 77 -5.64 8.05 13.32
C SER A 77 -5.07 9.48 13.21
N VAL A 78 -5.89 10.47 12.84
CA VAL A 78 -5.45 11.88 12.72
C VAL A 78 -5.20 12.50 14.10
N GLU A 79 -6.08 12.25 15.08
CA GLU A 79 -5.90 12.75 16.45
C GLU A 79 -4.63 12.20 17.08
N LYS A 80 -4.39 10.90 16.94
CA LYS A 80 -3.17 10.29 17.47
C LYS A 80 -1.91 10.86 16.80
N ALA A 81 -1.94 11.03 15.48
CA ALA A 81 -0.81 11.64 14.77
C ALA A 81 -0.56 13.08 15.25
N ALA A 82 -1.61 13.86 15.52
CA ALA A 82 -1.49 15.20 16.09
C ALA A 82 -0.89 15.16 17.51
N GLN A 83 -1.28 14.19 18.34
CA GLN A 83 -0.70 14.00 19.67
C GLN A 83 0.80 13.67 19.59
N ILE A 84 1.20 12.70 18.76
CA ILE A 84 2.63 12.35 18.59
C ILE A 84 3.42 13.58 18.10
N LYS A 85 2.85 14.36 17.18
CA LYS A 85 3.44 15.61 16.70
C LYS A 85 3.70 16.59 17.84
N GLU A 86 2.75 16.76 18.76
CA GLU A 86 2.90 17.63 19.93
C GLU A 86 3.96 17.10 20.92
N GLU A 87 3.95 15.79 21.19
CA GLU A 87 4.91 15.12 22.09
C GLU A 87 6.35 15.27 21.61
N HIS A 88 6.58 15.16 20.29
CA HIS A 88 7.88 15.29 19.66
C HIS A 88 8.21 16.71 19.18
N GLN A 89 7.31 17.67 19.40
CA GLN A 89 7.45 19.07 18.98
C GLN A 89 7.71 19.25 17.47
N TRP A 90 7.09 18.41 16.65
CA TRP A 90 7.23 18.49 15.19
C TRP A 90 6.35 19.59 14.59
N ASP A 91 6.81 20.23 13.52
CA ASP A 91 5.99 21.20 12.78
C ASP A 91 4.90 20.48 11.96
N TYR A 92 5.25 19.33 11.37
CA TYR A 92 4.41 18.57 10.46
C TYR A 92 4.51 17.08 10.75
N VAL A 93 3.43 16.34 10.52
CA VAL A 93 3.47 14.87 10.58
C VAL A 93 2.87 14.25 9.32
N VAL A 94 3.58 13.27 8.77
CA VAL A 94 3.11 12.47 7.63
C VAL A 94 3.10 11.00 8.02
N CYS A 95 1.91 10.42 8.06
CA CYS A 95 1.70 9.03 8.41
C CYS A 95 1.71 8.16 7.16
N LEU A 96 2.45 7.05 7.18
CA LEU A 96 2.50 6.07 6.11
C LEU A 96 1.80 4.79 6.57
N THR A 97 0.70 4.44 5.90
CA THR A 97 -0.04 3.20 6.17
C THR A 97 0.11 2.20 5.04
N ASP A 98 0.19 0.92 5.41
CA ASP A 98 0.08 -0.21 4.48
C ASP A 98 -1.36 -0.63 4.21
N LEU A 99 -2.34 0.00 4.87
CA LEU A 99 -3.76 -0.26 4.67
C LEU A 99 -4.30 0.48 3.44
N PRO A 100 -5.27 -0.12 2.73
CA PRO A 100 -5.96 0.55 1.65
C PRO A 100 -6.94 1.59 2.20
N SER A 101 -7.04 2.75 1.54
CA SER A 101 -8.08 3.74 1.82
C SER A 101 -8.98 3.93 0.60
N ILE A 102 -10.30 3.82 0.81
CA ILE A 102 -11.33 3.83 -0.23
C ILE A 102 -12.51 4.67 0.25
N SER A 103 -12.95 5.62 -0.59
CA SER A 103 -14.09 6.50 -0.34
C SER A 103 -14.93 6.58 -1.61
N ASP A 104 -16.25 6.39 -1.52
CA ASP A 104 -17.17 6.41 -2.68
C ASP A 104 -16.69 5.56 -3.87
N ASN A 105 -16.20 4.35 -3.56
CA ASN A 105 -15.64 3.41 -4.53
C ASN A 105 -14.38 3.92 -5.27
N LYS A 106 -13.76 5.01 -4.81
CA LYS A 106 -12.53 5.60 -5.35
C LYS A 106 -11.38 5.36 -4.38
N VAL A 107 -10.22 5.05 -4.94
CA VAL A 107 -8.99 4.86 -4.17
C VAL A 107 -8.50 6.22 -3.68
N VAL A 108 -8.37 6.33 -2.36
CA VAL A 108 -7.80 7.48 -1.69
C VAL A 108 -6.28 7.29 -1.65
N VAL A 109 -5.55 8.29 -2.13
CA VAL A 109 -4.10 8.32 -2.05
C VAL A 109 -3.69 8.82 -0.68
N SER A 110 -4.25 9.96 -0.27
CA SER A 110 -3.92 10.58 0.99
C SER A 110 -5.06 11.40 1.56
N ASP A 111 -5.10 11.49 2.88
CA ASP A 111 -5.92 12.44 3.62
C ASP A 111 -5.03 13.52 4.22
N PHE A 112 -5.57 14.72 4.35
CA PHE A 112 -4.86 15.91 4.79
C PHE A 112 -5.73 16.70 5.75
N ASN A 113 -5.16 17.11 6.89
CA ASN A 113 -5.80 18.01 7.84
C ASN A 113 -4.91 19.25 8.02
N SER A 114 -5.39 20.36 7.45
CA SER A 114 -4.73 21.67 7.49
C SER A 114 -4.50 22.16 8.91
N ASP A 115 -5.53 22.12 9.75
CA ASP A 115 -5.52 22.74 11.08
C ASP A 115 -4.54 22.04 12.02
N LYS A 116 -4.41 20.73 11.88
CA LYS A 116 -3.53 19.90 12.71
C LYS A 116 -2.15 19.67 12.10
N HIS A 117 -1.93 20.10 10.86
CA HIS A 117 -0.69 19.84 10.12
C HIS A 117 -0.35 18.34 10.03
N VAL A 118 -1.38 17.53 9.76
CA VAL A 118 -1.30 16.06 9.65
C VAL A 118 -1.63 15.62 8.23
N ALA A 119 -0.82 14.75 7.64
CA ALA A 119 -1.14 14.03 6.42
C ALA A 119 -1.09 12.52 6.63
N MET A 120 -1.97 11.78 5.96
CA MET A 120 -2.03 10.31 5.96
C MET A 120 -1.89 9.82 4.53
N LEU A 121 -0.92 8.96 4.24
CA LEU A 121 -0.64 8.42 2.91
C LEU A 121 -0.83 6.90 2.90
N SER A 122 -1.77 6.44 2.06
CA SER A 122 -1.93 5.01 1.79
C SER A 122 -0.84 4.55 0.82
N LEU A 123 0.20 3.89 1.34
CA LEU A 123 1.28 3.35 0.51
C LEU A 123 0.80 2.42 -0.63
N PRO A 124 -0.18 1.51 -0.44
CA PRO A 124 -0.61 0.64 -1.53
C PRO A 124 -1.24 1.41 -2.70
N SER A 125 -1.80 2.61 -2.47
CA SER A 125 -2.36 3.46 -3.53
C SER A 125 -1.32 3.91 -4.58
N LEU A 126 -0.03 3.88 -4.24
CA LEU A 126 1.08 4.22 -5.14
C LEU A 126 1.49 3.03 -6.05
N GLY A 127 1.00 1.84 -5.74
CA GLY A 127 1.21 0.62 -6.49
C GLY A 127 2.60 0.01 -6.40
N PHE A 128 2.88 -0.88 -7.36
CA PHE A 128 4.04 -1.76 -7.29
C PHE A 128 5.23 -1.33 -8.16
N ILE A 129 4.98 -0.50 -9.19
CA ILE A 129 5.99 0.02 -10.11
C ILE A 129 6.43 1.41 -9.65
N ASP A 130 7.74 1.67 -9.66
CA ASP A 130 8.37 2.95 -9.32
C ASP A 130 7.94 3.52 -7.96
N LEU A 131 7.62 2.64 -7.00
CA LEU A 131 7.08 3.04 -5.71
C LEU A 131 7.94 4.10 -5.02
N LYS A 132 9.26 3.91 -4.97
CA LYS A 132 10.17 4.87 -4.33
C LYS A 132 10.03 6.28 -4.90
N ARG A 133 10.02 6.39 -6.24
CA ARG A 133 9.88 7.67 -6.93
C ARG A 133 8.50 8.30 -6.68
N LYS A 134 7.43 7.50 -6.75
CA LYS A 134 6.06 7.98 -6.49
C LYS A 134 5.91 8.44 -5.05
N LEU A 135 6.48 7.69 -4.11
CA LEU A 135 6.46 7.99 -2.68
C LEU A 135 7.16 9.31 -2.40
N VAL A 136 8.41 9.48 -2.84
CA VAL A 136 9.15 10.74 -2.69
C VAL A 136 8.35 11.92 -3.25
N LYS A 137 7.86 11.83 -4.49
CA LYS A 137 7.11 12.94 -5.11
C LYS A 137 5.78 13.24 -4.40
N THR A 138 5.09 12.22 -3.91
CA THR A 138 3.83 12.39 -3.16
C THR A 138 4.10 12.99 -1.78
N MET A 139 5.12 12.50 -1.08
CA MET A 139 5.60 13.03 0.20
C MET A 139 6.00 14.50 0.09
N THR A 140 6.79 14.85 -0.92
CA THR A 140 7.12 16.25 -1.20
C THR A 140 5.85 17.05 -1.35
N SER A 141 4.94 16.64 -2.25
CA SER A 141 3.68 17.37 -2.47
C SER A 141 2.82 17.51 -1.20
N LEU A 142 2.81 16.53 -0.31
CA LEU A 142 2.08 16.60 0.96
C LEU A 142 2.71 17.58 1.94
N ILE A 143 4.04 17.53 2.09
CA ILE A 143 4.78 18.49 2.93
C ILE A 143 4.61 19.90 2.39
N GLU A 144 4.56 20.08 1.06
CA GLU A 144 4.31 21.39 0.49
C GLU A 144 2.92 21.95 0.84
N GLN A 145 1.90 21.10 0.81
CA GLN A 145 0.55 21.47 1.20
C GLN A 145 0.48 21.82 2.69
N LEU A 146 1.16 21.04 3.54
CA LEU A 146 1.24 21.29 4.98
C LEU A 146 1.93 22.62 5.28
N TYR A 147 2.99 22.93 4.53
CA TYR A 147 3.78 24.16 4.70
C TYR A 147 3.03 25.42 4.27
N TYR A 148 2.39 25.41 3.09
CA TYR A 148 1.65 26.58 2.60
C TYR A 148 0.22 26.67 3.14
N ASN A 149 -0.24 25.63 3.83
CA ASN A 149 -1.62 25.46 4.28
C ASN A 149 -2.65 25.70 3.16
N GLN A 150 -2.34 25.20 1.95
CA GLN A 150 -3.19 25.40 0.77
C GLN A 150 -3.40 24.09 0.00
N PRO A 151 -4.65 23.78 -0.38
CA PRO A 151 -4.90 22.70 -1.33
C PRO A 151 -4.18 23.00 -2.63
N LYS A 152 -3.39 22.05 -3.12
CA LYS A 152 -2.81 22.15 -4.47
C LYS A 152 -3.89 21.76 -5.48
N ASP A 153 -4.45 22.74 -6.20
CA ASP A 153 -5.65 22.58 -7.04
C ASP A 153 -5.47 21.47 -8.09
N LYS A 154 -4.31 21.35 -8.75
CA LYS A 154 -4.06 20.29 -9.74
C LYS A 154 -2.58 19.95 -9.83
N ASN A 155 -2.16 18.96 -9.05
CA ASN A 155 -0.81 18.41 -9.19
C ASN A 155 -0.84 16.92 -9.50
N ALA A 156 -0.04 16.55 -10.50
CA ALA A 156 0.35 15.18 -10.76
C ALA A 156 1.74 14.97 -10.16
N PRO A 157 1.87 14.58 -8.88
CA PRO A 157 3.17 14.17 -8.35
C PRO A 157 3.77 13.06 -9.22
N HIS A 158 2.96 12.26 -9.92
CA HIS A 158 3.45 11.30 -10.92
C HIS A 158 2.46 11.13 -12.08
N PRO A 159 2.88 10.74 -13.31
CA PRO A 159 1.97 10.46 -14.42
C PRO A 159 0.79 9.53 -14.07
N PHE A 160 1.04 8.56 -13.18
CA PHE A 160 0.07 7.57 -12.69
C PHE A 160 -0.55 7.91 -11.33
N VAL A 161 -0.11 8.99 -10.68
CA VAL A 161 -0.67 9.48 -9.41
C VAL A 161 -1.09 10.92 -9.64
N ARG A 162 -2.32 11.08 -10.11
CA ARG A 162 -2.93 12.37 -10.42
C ARG A 162 -4.03 12.62 -9.41
N VAL A 163 -3.75 13.45 -8.42
CA VAL A 163 -4.65 13.62 -7.30
C VAL A 163 -5.62 14.78 -7.55
N LYS A 164 -6.86 14.63 -7.11
CA LYS A 164 -7.84 15.70 -7.02
C LYS A 164 -8.31 15.79 -5.58
N ALA A 165 -8.31 17.01 -5.05
CA ALA A 165 -8.92 17.30 -3.76
C ALA A 165 -10.44 17.11 -3.86
N VAL A 166 -10.99 16.34 -2.94
CA VAL A 166 -12.42 16.14 -2.74
C VAL A 166 -12.67 16.44 -1.27
N GLU A 167 -13.59 17.38 -1.03
CA GLU A 167 -14.16 17.55 0.30
C GLU A 167 -15.01 16.32 0.58
N PRO A 168 -14.74 15.56 1.66
CA PRO A 168 -15.64 14.50 2.06
C PRO A 168 -16.99 15.14 2.40
N ASP A 169 -18.06 14.74 1.71
CA ASP A 169 -19.43 15.18 2.03
C ASP A 169 -19.88 14.71 3.43
N GLU A 170 -19.10 13.82 4.04
CA GLU A 170 -19.40 13.12 5.30
C GLU A 170 -18.75 13.74 6.56
N ASP A 171 -17.80 14.69 6.43
CA ASP A 171 -17.00 15.20 7.56
C ASP A 171 -17.14 16.73 7.73
N ALA A 172 -17.71 17.19 8.85
CA ALA A 172 -17.77 18.63 9.24
C ALA A 172 -16.40 19.19 9.72
N THR A 173 -15.30 18.63 9.24
CA THR A 173 -13.93 18.97 9.61
C THR A 173 -13.15 19.50 8.41
N SER A 174 -12.09 20.27 8.66
CA SER A 174 -11.13 20.80 7.68
C SER A 174 -10.26 19.72 7.00
N LYS A 175 -10.81 18.52 6.81
CA LYS A 175 -10.16 17.38 6.18
C LYS A 175 -10.32 17.46 4.67
N GLN A 176 -9.21 17.41 3.94
CA GLN A 176 -9.21 17.30 2.49
C GLN A 176 -8.72 15.91 2.08
N ARG A 177 -9.48 15.27 1.19
CA ARG A 177 -9.18 13.92 0.70
C ARG A 177 -8.68 13.97 -0.73
N TYR A 178 -7.54 13.34 -0.98
CA TYR A 178 -6.94 13.27 -2.30
C TYR A 178 -7.18 11.90 -2.91
N ILE A 179 -8.04 11.88 -3.93
CA ILE A 179 -8.30 10.69 -4.74
C ILE A 179 -7.49 10.75 -6.03
N ASN A 180 -7.09 9.58 -6.54
CA ASN A 180 -6.49 9.53 -7.86
C ASN A 180 -7.59 9.56 -8.95
N ILE A 181 -7.49 10.51 -9.89
CA ILE A 181 -8.50 10.70 -10.95
C ILE A 181 -8.55 9.53 -11.93
N LEU A 182 -7.48 8.75 -12.02
CA LEU A 182 -7.35 7.64 -12.96
C LEU A 182 -7.97 6.37 -12.35
N PHE A 183 -9.29 6.26 -12.33
CA PHE A 183 -10.04 5.22 -11.60
C PHE A 183 -9.45 3.80 -11.75
N ILE A 184 -9.37 3.27 -12.98
CA ILE A 184 -8.89 1.90 -13.26
C ILE A 184 -7.43 1.74 -12.80
N ILE A 185 -6.59 2.71 -13.15
CA ILE A 185 -5.15 2.71 -12.82
C ILE A 185 -4.95 2.77 -11.29
N SER A 186 -5.85 3.43 -10.56
CA SER A 186 -5.80 3.54 -9.11
C SER A 186 -6.12 2.21 -8.44
N TRP A 187 -7.09 1.46 -8.95
CA TRP A 187 -7.40 0.11 -8.48
C TRP A 187 -6.28 -0.89 -8.80
N ILE A 188 -5.70 -0.84 -10.00
CA ILE A 188 -4.53 -1.67 -10.36
C ILE A 188 -3.35 -1.36 -9.43
N GLN A 189 -3.11 -0.07 -9.16
CA GLN A 189 -2.09 0.34 -8.19
C GLN A 189 -2.40 -0.19 -6.80
N LEU A 190 -3.61 0.02 -6.28
CA LEU A 190 -3.98 -0.45 -4.95
C LEU A 190 -3.77 -1.95 -4.78
N ILE A 191 -4.31 -2.76 -5.70
CA ILE A 191 -4.19 -4.22 -5.66
C ILE A 191 -2.73 -4.66 -5.79
N GLY A 192 -1.99 -4.09 -6.74
CA GLY A 192 -0.58 -4.42 -6.91
C GLY A 192 0.28 -3.96 -5.75
N GLY A 193 -0.04 -2.81 -5.13
CA GLY A 193 0.61 -2.28 -3.94
C GLY A 193 0.41 -3.17 -2.72
N LEU A 194 -0.83 -3.60 -2.47
CA LEU A 194 -1.17 -4.58 -1.43
C LEU A 194 -0.46 -5.92 -1.68
N THR A 195 -0.49 -6.41 -2.92
CA THR A 195 0.22 -7.63 -3.31
C THR A 195 1.73 -7.51 -3.02
N ARG A 196 2.33 -6.35 -3.30
CA ARG A 196 3.76 -6.10 -3.04
C ARG A 196 4.08 -6.03 -1.54
N ALA A 197 3.19 -5.47 -0.74
CA ALA A 197 3.33 -5.43 0.72
C ALA A 197 3.41 -6.85 1.32
N ASN A 198 2.64 -7.80 0.77
CA ASN A 198 2.66 -9.20 1.18
C ASN A 198 3.89 -10.00 0.67
N GLN A 199 4.77 -9.39 -0.14
CA GLN A 199 6.02 -9.98 -0.66
C GLN A 199 5.90 -11.45 -1.14
N PRO A 200 4.89 -11.84 -1.95
CA PRO A 200 4.60 -13.24 -2.27
C PRO A 200 5.76 -13.95 -2.99
N TRP A 201 6.56 -13.20 -3.76
CA TRP A 201 7.76 -13.69 -4.46
C TRP A 201 8.85 -14.20 -3.52
N LYS A 202 8.88 -13.79 -2.25
CA LYS A 202 9.85 -14.39 -1.30
C LYS A 202 9.53 -15.86 -1.06
N ASN A 203 8.26 -16.22 -1.12
CA ASN A 203 7.78 -17.58 -0.85
C ASN A 203 7.63 -18.43 -2.11
N ILE A 204 7.56 -17.83 -3.31
CA ILE A 204 7.41 -18.59 -4.56
C ILE A 204 8.54 -19.61 -4.77
N PHE A 205 9.75 -19.26 -4.32
CA PHE A 205 10.92 -20.12 -4.42
C PHE A 205 10.90 -21.31 -3.44
N ASN A 206 10.04 -21.28 -2.42
CA ASN A 206 9.84 -22.44 -1.55
C ASN A 206 9.11 -23.57 -2.31
N PHE A 207 8.38 -23.24 -3.38
CA PHE A 207 7.68 -24.20 -4.23
C PHE A 207 8.54 -24.72 -5.41
N LYS A 208 9.84 -24.43 -5.45
CA LYS A 208 10.75 -24.84 -6.56
C LYS A 208 10.60 -26.31 -6.94
N LYS A 209 10.55 -27.23 -5.97
CA LYS A 209 10.41 -28.67 -6.23
C LYS A 209 9.11 -28.98 -6.98
N ILE A 210 7.99 -28.43 -6.52
CA ILE A 210 6.68 -28.65 -7.13
C ILE A 210 6.65 -28.05 -8.55
N ILE A 211 7.18 -26.83 -8.71
CA ILE A 211 7.31 -26.17 -10.02
C ILE A 211 8.17 -27.02 -10.97
N SER A 212 9.30 -27.54 -10.51
CA SER A 212 10.17 -28.40 -11.32
C SER A 212 9.50 -29.70 -11.74
N VAL A 213 8.77 -30.37 -10.84
CA VAL A 213 8.04 -31.61 -11.16
C VAL A 213 6.93 -31.34 -12.17
N ALA A 214 6.14 -30.29 -11.97
CA ALA A 214 5.08 -29.89 -12.90
C ALA A 214 5.67 -29.53 -14.28
N PHE A 215 6.76 -28.78 -14.30
CA PHE A 215 7.44 -28.39 -15.55
C PHE A 215 8.02 -29.60 -16.29
N ALA A 216 8.70 -30.51 -15.58
CA ALA A 216 9.25 -31.74 -16.18
C ALA A 216 8.14 -32.63 -16.75
N THR A 217 7.05 -32.80 -16.00
CA THR A 217 5.89 -33.59 -16.44
C THR A 217 5.21 -32.96 -17.66
N GLY A 218 4.95 -31.64 -17.63
CA GLY A 218 4.36 -30.93 -18.75
C GLY A 218 5.25 -30.95 -19.99
N THR A 219 6.57 -30.81 -19.82
CA THR A 219 7.55 -30.91 -20.91
C THR A 219 7.56 -32.31 -21.52
N TYR A 220 7.56 -33.36 -20.70
CA TYR A 220 7.48 -34.74 -21.16
C TYR A 220 6.21 -34.97 -22.00
N VAL A 221 5.05 -34.57 -21.50
CA VAL A 221 3.77 -34.70 -22.22
C VAL A 221 3.74 -33.88 -23.51
N SER A 222 4.46 -32.76 -23.58
CA SER A 222 4.50 -31.88 -24.75
C SER A 222 5.45 -32.38 -25.85
N ILE A 223 6.59 -32.98 -25.47
CA ILE A 223 7.61 -33.46 -26.42
C ILE A 223 7.22 -34.80 -27.03
N PHE A 224 6.65 -35.70 -26.23
CA PHE A 224 6.30 -37.03 -26.68
C PHE A 224 4.87 -37.08 -27.21
N SER A 225 4.67 -37.68 -28.39
CA SER A 225 3.35 -37.88 -29.00
C SER A 225 2.52 -38.97 -28.31
N MET A 226 3.16 -39.83 -27.52
CA MET A 226 2.55 -40.99 -26.87
C MET A 226 1.21 -40.69 -26.17
N PRO A 227 1.06 -39.62 -25.35
CA PRO A 227 -0.21 -39.33 -24.70
C PRO A 227 -1.36 -39.05 -25.70
N TRP A 228 -1.05 -38.41 -26.83
CA TRP A 228 -2.00 -38.11 -27.89
C TRP A 228 -2.36 -39.36 -28.70
N GLU A 229 -1.36 -40.19 -29.02
CA GLU A 229 -1.57 -41.44 -29.75
C GLU A 229 -2.45 -42.43 -28.96
N LEU A 230 -2.26 -42.51 -27.64
CA LEU A 230 -3.08 -43.35 -26.77
C LEU A 230 -4.57 -42.94 -26.78
N SER A 231 -4.88 -41.66 -27.00
CA SER A 231 -6.28 -41.20 -27.10
C SER A 231 -7.01 -41.76 -28.34
N VAL A 232 -6.26 -42.03 -29.41
CA VAL A 232 -6.81 -42.58 -30.67
C VAL A 232 -6.85 -44.12 -30.63
N ILE A 233 -5.91 -44.74 -29.93
CA ILE A 233 -5.79 -46.20 -29.84
C ILE A 233 -6.76 -46.80 -28.80
N TYR A 234 -7.03 -46.08 -27.71
CA TYR A 234 -7.85 -46.62 -26.62
C TYR A 234 -9.34 -46.50 -26.87
N SER A 235 -10.08 -47.58 -26.58
CA SER A 235 -11.55 -47.56 -26.60
C SER A 235 -12.12 -46.58 -25.56
N PRO A 236 -13.31 -45.99 -25.78
CA PRO A 236 -13.93 -45.04 -24.86
C PRO A 236 -14.02 -45.50 -23.40
N LEU A 237 -14.32 -46.79 -23.17
CA LEU A 237 -14.43 -47.34 -21.82
C LEU A 237 -13.10 -47.31 -21.05
N ARG A 238 -11.98 -47.60 -21.72
CA ARG A 238 -10.63 -47.51 -21.11
C ARG A 238 -10.28 -46.06 -20.75
N LEU A 239 -10.66 -45.11 -21.60
CA LEU A 239 -10.45 -43.69 -21.34
C LEU A 239 -11.26 -43.22 -20.13
N ILE A 240 -12.51 -43.66 -19.98
CA ILE A 240 -13.33 -43.35 -18.80
C ILE A 240 -12.69 -43.89 -17.52
N ILE A 241 -12.21 -45.13 -17.54
CA ILE A 241 -11.52 -45.73 -16.38
C ILE A 241 -10.26 -44.93 -16.02
N LEU A 242 -9.44 -44.58 -17.02
CA LEU A 242 -8.24 -43.77 -16.80
C LEU A 242 -8.57 -42.39 -16.24
N MET A 243 -9.64 -41.74 -16.72
CA MET A 243 -10.11 -40.46 -16.20
C MET A 243 -10.50 -40.56 -14.73
N VAL A 244 -11.28 -41.58 -14.35
CA VAL A 244 -11.70 -41.79 -12.95
C VAL A 244 -10.49 -42.06 -12.05
N ILE A 245 -9.56 -42.91 -12.49
CA ILE A 245 -8.31 -43.17 -11.75
C ILE A 245 -7.51 -41.88 -11.57
N ALA A 246 -7.36 -41.06 -12.61
CA ALA A 246 -6.65 -39.79 -12.53
C ALA A 246 -7.33 -38.81 -11.56
N ILE A 247 -8.66 -38.69 -11.59
CA ILE A 247 -9.42 -37.83 -10.68
C ILE A 247 -9.25 -38.31 -9.23
N LEU A 248 -9.41 -39.62 -8.97
CA LEU A 248 -9.25 -40.18 -7.63
C LEU A 248 -7.82 -40.04 -7.11
N GLY A 249 -6.82 -40.23 -7.97
CA GLY A 249 -5.41 -40.01 -7.63
C GLY A 249 -5.13 -38.56 -7.25
N MET A 250 -5.64 -37.60 -8.01
CA MET A 250 -5.48 -36.17 -7.71
C MET A 250 -6.26 -35.75 -6.46
N ALA A 251 -7.48 -36.26 -6.27
CA ALA A 251 -8.26 -36.00 -5.07
C ALA A 251 -7.56 -36.55 -3.83
N GLY A 252 -7.10 -37.81 -3.87
CA GLY A 252 -6.38 -38.43 -2.78
C GLY A 252 -4.99 -37.82 -2.49
N TRP A 253 -4.44 -37.05 -3.42
CA TRP A 253 -3.21 -36.28 -3.19
C TRP A 253 -3.47 -34.95 -2.49
N LEU A 254 -4.66 -34.35 -2.68
CA LEU A 254 -5.04 -33.07 -2.08
C LEU A 254 -5.59 -33.20 -0.65
N PHE A 255 -6.07 -34.39 -0.27
CA PHE A 255 -6.51 -34.74 1.08
C PHE A 255 -5.40 -35.42 1.87
#